data_AF-A0A1A8E8P2-F1
#
_entry.id   AF-A0A1A8E8P2-F1
#
_cell.length_a   1.000
_cell.length_b   1.000
_cell.length_c   1.000
_cell.angle_alpha   90.00
_cell.angle_beta   90.00
_cell.angle_gamma   90.00
#
_symmetry.space_group_name_H-M   'P 1'
#
loop_
_entity.id
_entity.type
_entity.pdbx_description
1 polymer ?
#
loop_
_entity_poly.entity_id
_entity_poly.type
_entity_poly.pdbx_seq_one_letter_code
_entity_poly.pdbx_strand_id
1 'polypeptide(L)'
;IYCSERIGASQGLEDVRRRVAEQEMEYQRRRRKKKEEVQSKEAGEEKQRKLGFNAHCSQEDQEQVEEVERAFWHTPCSFTPESRLQAHRHLEEQRKAKEADKERKPKSPKTLITAEGRVLNVNEPKLDFSLTEDEDNNRIILDLAVYRHMD
;
A
#
# COMPACT_ATOMS: atom_id res chain seq x y z
N ILE A 1 -17.69 14.30 -46.27
CA ILE A 1 -17.40 15.22 -45.12
C ILE A 1 -16.26 14.67 -44.24
N TYR A 2 -16.11 13.36 -44.06
CA TYR A 2 -15.14 12.79 -43.10
C TYR A 2 -13.65 12.74 -43.53
N CYS A 3 -13.33 12.75 -44.84
CA CYS A 3 -11.93 12.62 -45.28
C CYS A 3 -11.09 13.89 -45.06
N SER A 4 -11.66 15.09 -45.28
CA SER A 4 -10.92 16.34 -45.15
C SER A 4 -10.54 16.67 -43.71
N GLU A 5 -11.43 16.39 -42.75
CA GLU A 5 -11.15 16.57 -41.32
C GLU A 5 -10.06 15.63 -40.83
N ARG A 6 -10.09 14.36 -41.27
CA ARG A 6 -9.10 13.36 -40.89
C ARG A 6 -7.70 13.67 -41.43
N ILE A 7 -7.64 14.19 -42.67
CA ILE A 7 -6.39 14.65 -43.28
C ILE A 7 -5.87 15.89 -42.54
N GLY A 8 -6.72 16.86 -42.24
CA GLY A 8 -6.34 18.05 -41.44
C GLY A 8 -5.83 17.70 -40.04
N ALA A 9 -6.51 16.76 -39.34
CA ALA A 9 -6.08 16.28 -38.04
C ALA A 9 -4.72 15.56 -38.09
N SER A 10 -4.46 14.79 -39.15
CA SER A 10 -3.18 14.10 -39.33
C SER A 10 -2.01 15.05 -39.62
N GLN A 11 -2.27 16.18 -40.29
CA GLN A 11 -1.26 17.21 -40.58
C GLN A 11 -0.85 17.97 -39.31
N GLY A 12 -1.77 18.21 -38.37
CA GLY A 12 -1.48 18.90 -37.10
C GLY A 12 -1.01 17.99 -35.96
N LEU A 13 -0.94 16.67 -36.19
CA LEU A 13 -0.67 15.69 -35.13
C LEU A 13 0.72 15.87 -34.50
N GLU A 14 1.73 16.18 -35.31
CA GLU A 14 3.11 16.36 -34.83
C GLU A 14 3.25 17.59 -33.93
N ASP A 15 2.58 18.68 -34.28
CA ASP A 15 2.59 19.91 -33.47
C ASP A 15 1.83 19.72 -32.16
N VAL A 16 0.71 18.99 -32.18
CA VAL A 16 -0.01 18.63 -30.96
C VAL A 16 0.86 17.74 -30.07
N ARG A 17 1.53 16.73 -30.62
CA ARG A 17 2.47 15.87 -29.87
C ARG A 17 3.61 16.66 -29.26
N ARG A 18 4.20 17.60 -30.02
CA ARG A 18 5.26 18.49 -29.52
C ARG A 18 4.78 19.31 -28.33
N ARG A 19 3.60 19.94 -28.44
CA ARG A 19 3.00 20.73 -27.34
C ARG A 19 2.70 19.88 -26.11
N VAL A 20 2.17 18.66 -26.30
CA VAL A 20 1.94 17.73 -25.19
C VAL A 20 3.25 17.35 -24.52
N ALA A 21 4.29 17.02 -25.29
CA ALA A 21 5.61 16.70 -24.74
C ALA A 21 6.23 17.88 -23.98
N GLU A 22 6.12 19.10 -24.49
CA GLU A 22 6.57 20.32 -23.80
C GLU A 22 5.80 20.54 -22.49
N GLN A 23 4.49 20.36 -22.49
CA GLN A 23 3.64 20.45 -21.29
C GLN A 23 4.00 19.38 -20.25
N GLU A 24 4.23 18.15 -20.69
CA GLU A 24 4.66 17.05 -19.81
C GLU A 24 6.02 17.33 -19.21
N MET A 25 7.00 17.76 -20.01
CA MET A 25 8.32 18.16 -19.51
C MET A 25 8.22 19.31 -18.50
N GLU A 26 7.39 20.32 -18.78
CA GLU A 26 7.20 21.44 -17.88
C GLU A 26 6.49 21.01 -16.58
N TYR A 27 5.48 20.16 -16.67
CA TYR A 27 4.80 19.57 -15.52
C TYR A 27 5.79 18.77 -14.66
N GLN A 28 6.59 17.90 -15.27
CA GLN A 28 7.62 17.13 -14.59
C GLN A 28 8.65 18.04 -13.92
N ARG A 29 9.08 19.13 -14.59
CA ARG A 29 10.01 20.11 -14.01
C ARG A 29 9.38 20.84 -12.82
N ARG A 30 8.14 21.33 -12.96
CA ARG A 30 7.38 21.98 -11.87
C ARG A 30 7.19 21.02 -10.70
N ARG A 31 6.90 19.75 -10.97
CA ARG A 31 6.73 18.70 -9.96
C ARG A 31 8.05 18.40 -9.25
N ARG A 32 9.15 18.26 -10.00
CA ARG A 32 10.50 18.05 -9.43
C ARG A 32 10.90 19.19 -8.50
N LYS A 33 10.67 20.44 -8.92
CA LYS A 33 10.94 21.62 -8.08
C LYS A 33 10.10 21.63 -6.80
N LYS A 34 8.79 21.35 -6.91
CA LYS A 34 7.89 21.26 -5.74
C LYS A 34 8.32 20.15 -4.79
N LYS A 35 8.79 19.01 -5.33
CA LYS A 35 9.32 17.90 -4.55
C LYS A 35 10.60 18.26 -3.81
N GLU A 36 11.55 18.91 -4.49
CA GLU A 36 12.81 19.37 -3.90
C GLU A 36 12.57 20.41 -2.80
N GLU A 37 11.61 21.32 -2.98
CA GLU A 37 11.23 22.30 -1.96
C GLU A 37 10.61 21.63 -0.72
N VAL A 38 9.73 20.64 -0.92
CA VAL A 38 9.14 19.85 0.16
C VAL A 38 10.23 19.04 0.88
N GLN A 39 11.12 18.35 0.15
CA GLN A 39 12.23 17.61 0.73
C GLN A 39 13.22 18.50 1.47
N SER A 40 13.50 19.71 0.98
CA SER A 40 14.37 20.66 1.68
C SER A 40 13.76 21.17 2.98
N LYS A 41 12.43 21.29 3.05
CA LYS A 41 11.69 21.64 4.28
C LYS A 41 11.70 20.46 5.26
N GLU A 42 11.35 19.27 4.78
CA GLU A 42 11.35 18.03 5.57
C GLU A 42 12.75 17.69 6.11
N ALA A 43 13.81 17.82 5.30
CA ALA A 43 15.19 17.56 5.72
C ALA A 43 15.73 18.60 6.71
N GLY A 44 15.23 19.84 6.67
CA GLY A 44 15.53 20.86 7.67
C GLY A 44 14.95 20.49 9.04
N GLU A 45 13.71 20.00 9.06
CA GLU A 45 13.04 19.50 10.25
C GLU A 45 13.67 18.19 10.77
N GLU A 46 14.10 17.30 9.87
CA GLU A 46 14.74 16.02 10.24
C GLU A 46 16.17 16.22 10.80
N LYS A 47 16.95 17.17 10.26
CA LYS A 47 18.29 17.49 10.78
C LYS A 47 18.26 18.07 12.19
N GLN A 48 17.21 18.83 12.56
CA GLN A 48 17.00 19.25 13.94
C GLN A 48 16.74 18.05 14.87
N ARG A 49 16.06 17.00 14.39
CA ARG A 49 15.76 15.80 15.19
C ARG A 49 16.97 14.88 15.38
N LYS A 50 17.84 14.73 14.38
CA LYS A 50 19.02 13.84 14.43
C LYS A 50 20.17 14.31 15.33
N LEU A 51 20.23 15.59 15.69
CA LEU A 51 21.29 16.13 16.57
C LEU A 51 21.16 15.72 18.05
N GLY A 52 20.05 15.10 18.46
CA GLY A 52 19.83 14.62 19.84
C GLY A 52 20.09 13.13 20.08
N PHE A 53 20.48 12.37 19.06
CA PHE A 53 20.54 10.91 19.14
C PHE A 53 21.99 10.42 19.25
N ASN A 54 22.50 10.30 20.48
CA ASN A 54 23.74 9.58 20.75
C ASN A 54 23.49 8.46 21.78
N ALA A 55 23.44 7.23 21.24
CA ALA A 55 23.86 5.94 21.79
C ALA A 55 23.47 5.55 23.24
N HIS A 56 22.46 4.68 23.36
CA HIS A 56 22.53 3.41 24.11
C HIS A 56 21.39 2.47 23.65
N CYS A 57 21.59 1.15 23.67
CA CYS A 57 20.64 0.15 23.16
C CYS A 57 19.95 -0.61 24.30
N SER A 58 18.65 -0.93 24.09
CA SER A 58 17.72 -1.80 24.84
C SER A 58 16.56 -1.05 25.51
N GLN A 59 15.33 -1.57 25.33
CA GLN A 59 14.00 -1.02 25.67
C GLN A 59 13.57 0.25 24.92
N GLU A 60 14.50 1.18 24.71
CA GLU A 60 14.24 2.41 23.97
C GLU A 60 13.88 2.14 22.50
N ASP A 61 14.27 1.00 21.93
CA ASP A 61 14.01 0.64 20.54
C ASP A 61 12.51 0.45 20.21
N GLN A 62 11.70 -0.07 21.13
CA GLN A 62 10.25 -0.21 20.92
C GLN A 62 9.55 1.15 21.01
N GLU A 63 9.89 1.94 22.02
CA GLU A 63 9.33 3.28 22.20
C GLU A 63 9.71 4.21 21.04
N GLN A 64 10.94 4.08 20.51
CA GLN A 64 11.38 4.79 19.32
C GLN A 64 10.62 4.36 18.06
N VAL A 65 10.36 3.06 17.87
CA VAL A 65 9.55 2.58 16.73
C VAL A 65 8.13 3.13 16.81
N GLU A 66 7.51 3.12 17.99
CA GLU A 66 6.17 3.70 18.22
C GLU A 66 6.17 5.23 18.07
N GLU A 67 7.24 5.92 18.46
CA GLU A 67 7.38 7.35 18.28
C GLU A 67 7.57 7.72 16.80
N VAL A 68 8.36 6.96 16.05
CA VAL A 68 8.51 7.10 14.60
C VAL A 68 7.19 6.85 13.89
N GLU A 69 6.43 5.84 14.32
CA GLU A 69 5.11 5.54 13.76
C GLU A 69 4.10 6.65 14.07
N ARG A 70 4.05 7.14 15.32
CA ARG A 70 3.24 8.30 15.69
C ARG A 70 3.65 9.54 14.89
N ALA A 71 4.96 9.82 14.78
CA ALA A 71 5.46 10.94 14.01
C ALA A 71 5.07 10.82 12.54
N PHE A 72 5.12 9.62 11.96
CA PHE A 72 4.68 9.39 10.58
C PHE A 72 3.22 9.77 10.37
N TRP A 73 2.31 9.32 11.25
CA TRP A 73 0.87 9.59 11.12
C TRP A 73 0.43 11.00 11.53
N HIS A 74 1.17 11.66 12.43
CA HIS A 74 0.84 12.99 12.93
C HIS A 74 1.54 14.13 12.19
N THR A 75 2.56 13.85 11.37
CA THR A 75 3.24 14.89 10.58
C THR A 75 2.30 15.42 9.49
N PRO A 76 1.98 16.72 9.48
CA PRO A 76 1.16 17.31 8.42
C PRO A 76 1.79 17.08 7.05
N CYS A 77 1.01 16.58 6.10
CA CYS A 77 1.51 16.28 4.75
C CYS A 77 0.80 17.12 3.66
N SER A 78 1.47 17.32 2.53
CA SER A 78 0.99 18.14 1.42
C SER A 78 -0.10 17.50 0.53
N PHE A 79 -0.68 16.36 0.96
CA PHE A 79 -1.74 15.60 0.27
C PHE A 79 -1.48 15.35 -1.23
N THR A 80 -0.23 15.08 -1.60
CA THR A 80 0.13 14.79 -2.98
C THR A 80 0.05 13.28 -3.28
N PRO A 81 -0.06 12.86 -4.56
CA PRO A 81 -0.06 11.44 -4.91
C PRO A 81 1.15 10.65 -4.37
N GLU A 82 2.30 11.31 -4.25
CA GLU A 82 3.50 10.71 -3.66
C GLU A 82 3.35 10.46 -2.16
N SER A 83 2.70 11.37 -1.43
CA SER A 83 2.35 11.17 -0.02
C SER A 83 1.44 9.96 0.17
N ARG A 84 0.45 9.78 -0.71
CA ARG A 84 -0.40 8.57 -0.70
C ARG A 84 0.43 7.30 -0.92
N LEU A 85 1.39 7.31 -1.84
CA LEU A 85 2.28 6.17 -2.08
C LEU A 85 3.19 5.89 -0.88
N GLN A 86 3.65 6.91 -0.18
CA GLN A 86 4.46 6.77 1.03
C GLN A 86 3.67 6.09 2.16
N ALA A 87 2.41 6.52 2.39
CA ALA A 87 1.50 5.86 3.34
C ALA A 87 1.24 4.39 2.97
N HIS A 88 1.06 4.11 1.68
CA HIS A 88 0.88 2.74 1.20
C HIS A 88 2.09 1.86 1.51
N ARG A 89 3.31 2.32 1.18
CA ARG A 89 4.55 1.59 1.47
C ARG A 89 4.71 1.32 2.97
N HIS A 90 4.44 2.31 3.81
CA HIS A 90 4.52 2.15 5.26
C HIS A 90 3.54 1.09 5.79
N LEU A 91 2.30 1.08 5.29
CA LEU A 91 1.31 0.06 5.62
C LEU A 91 1.71 -1.35 5.13
N GLU A 92 2.30 -1.45 3.94
CA GLU A 92 2.81 -2.72 3.41
C GLU A 92 3.96 -3.28 4.25
N GLU A 93 4.90 -2.42 4.67
CA GLU A 93 6.01 -2.79 5.55
C GLU A 93 5.49 -3.29 6.89
N GLN A 94 4.51 -2.60 7.49
CA GLN A 94 3.86 -3.07 8.71
C GLN A 94 3.14 -4.41 8.53
N ARG A 95 2.46 -4.62 7.39
CA ARG A 95 1.81 -5.89 7.10
C ARG A 95 2.83 -7.02 7.03
N LYS A 96 3.92 -6.82 6.29
CA LYS A 96 5.02 -7.78 6.17
C LYS A 96 5.68 -8.08 7.51
N ALA A 97 5.90 -7.08 8.35
CA ALA A 97 6.46 -7.27 9.69
C ALA A 97 5.52 -8.11 10.58
N LYS A 98 4.21 -7.81 10.55
CA LYS A 98 3.18 -8.57 11.28
C LYS A 98 3.04 -10.00 10.76
N GLU A 99 3.14 -10.22 9.46
CA GLU A 99 3.13 -11.55 8.83
C GLU A 99 4.38 -12.35 9.23
N ALA A 100 5.58 -11.75 9.16
CA ALA A 100 6.82 -12.39 9.57
C ALA A 100 6.82 -12.77 11.07
N ASP A 101 6.21 -11.95 11.94
CA ASP A 101 6.05 -12.29 13.36
C ASP A 101 5.02 -13.41 13.58
N LYS A 102 3.92 -13.42 12.80
CA LYS A 102 2.93 -14.51 12.81
C LYS A 102 3.48 -15.83 12.29
N GLU A 103 4.39 -15.82 11.33
CA GLU A 103 5.07 -17.02 10.83
C GLU A 103 6.03 -17.61 11.88
N ARG A 104 6.65 -16.75 12.69
CA ARG A 104 7.57 -17.18 13.77
C ARG A 104 6.84 -17.76 14.98
N LYS A 105 5.60 -17.34 15.23
CA LYS A 105 4.79 -17.82 16.36
C LYS A 105 3.94 -19.01 15.92
N PRO A 106 4.04 -20.20 16.56
CA PRO A 106 3.13 -21.29 16.23
C PRO A 106 1.69 -20.84 16.50
N LYS A 107 0.82 -20.93 15.49
CA LYS A 107 -0.60 -20.58 15.61
C LYS A 107 -1.20 -21.42 16.73
N SER A 108 -1.83 -20.77 17.71
CA SER A 108 -2.55 -21.50 18.76
C SER A 108 -3.69 -22.32 18.10
N PRO A 109 -3.92 -23.56 18.56
CA PRO A 109 -5.03 -24.35 18.05
C PRO A 109 -6.34 -23.59 18.31
N LYS A 110 -7.17 -23.46 17.29
CA LYS A 110 -8.49 -22.85 17.43
C LYS A 110 -9.34 -23.77 18.31
N THR A 111 -9.80 -23.29 19.46
CA THR A 111 -10.69 -24.05 20.34
C THR A 111 -12.13 -23.58 20.14
N LEU A 112 -13.05 -24.53 19.88
CA LEU A 112 -14.49 -24.25 19.76
C LEU A 112 -15.18 -24.01 21.11
N ILE A 113 -14.46 -24.29 22.20
CA ILE A 113 -14.93 -24.17 23.57
C ILE A 113 -13.91 -23.31 24.32
N THR A 114 -14.39 -22.28 25.01
CA THR A 114 -13.57 -21.44 25.90
C THR A 114 -13.18 -22.24 27.15
N ALA A 115 -12.12 -21.85 27.88
CA ALA A 115 -11.71 -22.52 29.12
C ALA A 115 -12.84 -22.65 30.17
N GLU A 116 -13.81 -21.72 30.15
CA GLU A 116 -15.01 -21.70 31.00
C GLU A 116 -16.18 -22.56 30.48
N GLY A 117 -15.96 -23.40 29.45
CA GLY A 117 -16.98 -24.30 28.89
C GLY A 117 -18.01 -23.63 27.96
N ARG A 118 -17.87 -22.34 27.66
CA ARG A 118 -18.76 -21.63 26.72
C ARG A 118 -18.42 -22.03 25.28
N VAL A 119 -19.42 -22.51 24.54
CA VAL A 119 -19.27 -22.82 23.11
C VAL A 119 -19.24 -21.52 22.32
N LEU A 120 -18.23 -21.35 21.46
CA LEU A 120 -18.11 -20.21 20.56
C LEU A 120 -18.97 -20.48 19.30
N ASN A 121 -19.84 -19.54 18.94
CA ASN A 121 -20.65 -19.64 17.72
C ASN A 121 -19.80 -19.31 16.47
N VAL A 122 -18.88 -20.22 16.14
CA VAL A 122 -18.06 -20.14 14.92
C VAL A 122 -18.73 -21.03 13.89
N ASN A 123 -19.12 -20.46 12.75
CA ASN A 123 -19.61 -21.23 11.62
C ASN A 123 -18.41 -21.90 10.95
N GLU A 124 -18.04 -23.10 11.42
CA GLU A 124 -17.10 -23.92 10.68
C GLU A 124 -17.75 -24.38 9.38
N PRO A 125 -17.03 -24.30 8.25
CA PRO A 125 -17.55 -24.84 7.02
C PRO A 125 -17.72 -26.35 7.17
N LYS A 126 -18.96 -26.81 7.01
CA LYS A 126 -19.29 -28.24 6.98
C LYS A 126 -18.93 -28.91 5.64
N LEU A 127 -18.54 -28.09 4.67
CA LEU A 127 -18.18 -28.48 3.32
C LEU A 127 -16.71 -28.14 3.11
N ASP A 128 -15.94 -29.12 2.65
CA ASP A 128 -14.56 -28.86 2.25
C ASP A 128 -14.56 -27.95 1.03
N PHE A 129 -13.93 -26.78 1.18
CA PHE A 129 -13.77 -25.81 0.11
C PHE A 129 -12.34 -25.28 0.06
N SER A 130 -11.86 -24.98 -1.14
CA SER A 130 -10.61 -24.25 -1.34
C SER A 130 -10.86 -23.00 -2.17
N LEU A 131 -10.23 -21.89 -1.80
CA LEU A 131 -10.35 -20.62 -2.49
C LEU A 131 -8.94 -20.18 -2.89
N THR A 132 -8.70 -20.05 -4.19
CA THR A 132 -7.41 -19.63 -4.73
C THR A 132 -7.58 -18.41 -5.63
N GLU A 133 -6.67 -17.45 -5.48
CA GLU A 133 -6.64 -16.25 -6.31
C GLU A 133 -5.57 -16.46 -7.39
N ASP A 134 -6.01 -16.45 -8.65
CA ASP A 134 -5.16 -16.60 -9.83
C ASP A 134 -4.93 -15.21 -10.41
N GLU A 135 -3.84 -14.58 -9.97
CA GLU A 135 -3.46 -13.20 -10.34
C GLU A 135 -3.17 -13.06 -11.84
N ASP A 136 -2.65 -14.10 -12.50
CA ASP A 136 -2.31 -14.05 -13.93
C ASP A 136 -3.57 -13.95 -14.81
N ASN A 137 -4.68 -14.51 -14.32
CA ASN A 137 -5.95 -14.55 -15.03
C ASN A 137 -7.03 -13.64 -14.42
N ASN A 138 -6.68 -12.83 -13.41
CA ASN A 138 -7.60 -11.98 -12.65
C ASN A 138 -8.90 -12.70 -12.24
N ARG A 139 -8.79 -13.94 -11.76
CA ARG A 139 -9.97 -14.75 -11.38
C ARG A 139 -9.78 -15.38 -10.01
N ILE A 140 -10.92 -15.66 -9.38
CA ILE A 140 -10.99 -16.35 -8.09
C ILE A 140 -11.58 -17.74 -8.36
N ILE A 141 -10.85 -18.80 -7.99
CA ILE A 141 -11.27 -20.19 -8.18
C ILE A 141 -11.73 -20.74 -6.82
N LEU A 142 -13.00 -21.13 -6.77
CA LEU A 142 -13.64 -21.77 -5.61
C LEU A 142 -13.90 -23.25 -5.94
N ASP A 143 -13.21 -24.15 -5.24
CA ASP A 143 -13.42 -25.59 -5.30
C ASP A 143 -14.33 -26.04 -4.15
N LEU A 144 -15.33 -26.86 -4.45
CA LEU A 144 -16.37 -27.31 -3.52
C LEU A 144 -16.69 -28.78 -3.75
N ALA A 145 -16.51 -29.61 -2.71
CA ALA A 145 -16.85 -31.02 -2.78
C ALA A 145 -18.36 -31.24 -2.52
N VAL A 146 -19.19 -31.05 -3.54
CA VAL A 146 -20.66 -31.20 -3.44
C VAL A 146 -21.08 -32.66 -3.61
N TYR A 147 -22.08 -33.11 -2.84
CA TYR A 147 -22.64 -34.45 -2.96
C TYR A 147 -23.40 -34.63 -4.29
N ARG A 148 -23.14 -35.73 -5.00
CA ARG A 148 -23.63 -36.00 -6.37
C ARG A 148 -25.15 -36.03 -6.53
N HIS A 149 -25.91 -36.09 -5.45
CA HIS A 149 -27.38 -36.19 -5.48
C HIS A 149 -28.07 -34.92 -4.94
N MET A 150 -27.41 -33.77 -4.98
CA MET A 150 -28.02 -32.46 -4.64
C MET A 150 -28.78 -31.84 -5.84
N ASP A 151 -29.63 -32.62 -6.51
CA ASP A 151 -30.57 -32.10 -7.53
C ASP A 151 -31.85 -31.54 -6.87
#